data_AF-X1HHA6-F1
#
_entry.id   AF-X1HHA6-F1
#
_cell.length_a   1.000
_cell.length_b   1.000
_cell.length_c   1.000
_cell.angle_alpha   90.00
_cell.angle_beta   90.00
_cell.angle_gamma   90.00
#
_symmetry.space_group_name_H-M   'P 1'
#
loop_
_entity.id
_entity.type
_entity.pdbx_description
1 polymer ?
#
loop_
_entity_poly.entity_id
_entity_poly.type
_entity_poly.pdbx_seq_one_letter_code
_entity_poly.pdbx_strand_id
1 'polypeptide(L)' 'MAKIVINTKIEPSEKKVISKHIYGHFAEHLGRCIYDGIWVGKNSSIPNTNGIRNDIVEALRNIN' A
#
# COMPACT_ATOMS: atom_id res chain seq x y z
N MET A 1 -27.12 3.29 30.85
CA MET A 1 -26.33 2.99 29.63
C MET A 1 -25.75 1.59 29.77
N ALA A 2 -25.86 0.73 28.75
CA ALA A 2 -25.28 -0.60 28.79
C ALA A 2 -23.77 -0.54 28.51
N LYS A 3 -22.96 -1.25 29.32
CA LYS A 3 -21.52 -1.38 29.15
C LYS A 3 -21.23 -2.76 28.55
N ILE A 4 -20.68 -2.79 27.34
CA ILE A 4 -20.18 -4.02 26.72
C ILE A 4 -18.69 -4.13 27.03
N VAL A 5 -18.28 -5.30 27.53
CA VAL A 5 -16.88 -5.64 27.78
C VAL A 5 -16.50 -6.77 26.85
N ILE A 6 -15.48 -6.55 26.01
CA ILE A 6 -14.89 -7.57 25.15
C ILE A 6 -13.56 -7.99 25.79
N ASN A 7 -13.45 -9.27 26.15
CA ASN A 7 -12.21 -9.85 26.66
C ASN A 7 -11.50 -10.62 25.54
N THR A 8 -10.20 -10.44 25.40
CA THR A 8 -9.35 -11.22 24.48
C THR A 8 -8.23 -11.90 25.26
N LYS A 9 -7.97 -13.18 24.95
CA LYS A 9 -6.84 -13.93 25.53
C LYS A 9 -5.89 -14.31 24.39
N ILE A 10 -4.62 -13.91 24.49
CA ILE A 10 -3.57 -14.30 23.55
C ILE A 10 -2.74 -15.37 24.25
N GLU A 11 -2.80 -16.60 23.76
CA GLU A 11 -1.93 -17.68 24.20
C GLU A 11 -0.65 -17.70 23.36
N PRO A 12 0.52 -17.98 23.94
CA PRO A 12 1.73 -18.20 23.16
C PRO A 12 1.54 -19.43 22.24
N SER A 13 1.36 -19.20 20.95
CA SER A 13 1.36 -20.25 19.93
C SER A 13 2.78 -20.47 19.38
N GLU A 14 2.98 -21.58 18.66
CA GLU A 14 4.16 -21.71 17.79
C GLU A 14 4.27 -20.47 16.89
N LYS A 15 5.48 -19.89 16.82
CA LYS A 15 5.75 -18.70 15.99
C LYS A 15 5.64 -19.07 14.52
N LYS A 16 4.47 -18.85 13.93
CA LYS A 16 4.28 -18.87 12.48
C LYS A 16 4.59 -17.49 11.93
N VAL A 17 5.39 -17.45 10.87
CA VAL A 17 5.68 -16.20 10.16
C VAL A 17 4.48 -15.87 9.27
N ILE A 18 3.87 -14.73 9.51
CA ILE A 18 2.90 -14.17 8.56
C ILE A 18 3.70 -13.62 7.38
N SER A 19 3.51 -14.22 6.20
CA SER A 19 4.23 -13.79 4.99
C SER A 19 3.92 -12.33 4.68
N LYS A 20 4.94 -11.49 4.49
CA LYS A 20 4.76 -10.09 4.07
C LYS A 20 3.99 -9.94 2.75
N HIS A 21 4.01 -10.97 1.91
CA HIS A 21 3.35 -10.95 0.60
C HIS A 21 1.82 -10.99 0.67
N ILE A 22 1.23 -11.26 1.85
CA ILE A 22 -0.23 -11.12 2.02
C ILE A 22 -0.68 -9.66 1.89
N TYR A 23 0.22 -8.69 2.08
CA TYR A 23 0.01 -7.26 1.88
C TYR A 23 0.48 -6.79 0.49
N GLY A 24 0.66 -7.71 -0.46
CA GLY A 24 1.06 -7.37 -1.82
C GLY A 24 -0.02 -6.56 -2.57
N HIS A 25 0.41 -5.81 -3.58
CA HIS A 25 -0.47 -5.01 -4.44
C HIS A 25 -0.42 -5.51 -5.89
N PHE A 26 -1.43 -5.13 -6.67
CA PHE A 26 -1.54 -5.45 -8.10
C PHE A 26 -1.77 -4.15 -8.90
N ALA A 27 -1.10 -4.03 -10.04
CA ALA A 27 -1.21 -2.89 -10.95
C ALA A 27 -1.41 -3.40 -12.38
N GLU A 28 -2.43 -2.88 -13.05
CA GLU A 28 -2.85 -3.31 -14.39
C GLU A 28 -3.00 -2.10 -15.31
N HIS A 29 -2.75 -2.29 -16.60
CA HIS A 29 -3.04 -1.31 -17.64
C HIS A 29 -4.56 -1.16 -17.86
N LEU A 30 -5.25 -0.66 -16.84
CA LEU A 30 -6.70 -0.51 -16.82
C LEU A 30 -7.08 0.84 -16.22
N GLY A 31 -7.89 1.60 -16.97
CA GLY A 31 -8.32 2.95 -16.59
C GLY A 31 -7.11 3.86 -16.34
N ARG A 32 -7.05 4.43 -15.12
CA ARG A 32 -5.98 5.34 -14.68
C ARG A 32 -5.01 4.70 -13.68
N CYS A 33 -4.98 3.37 -13.58
CA CYS A 33 -4.07 2.70 -12.64
C CYS A 33 -2.61 2.96 -13.02
N ILE A 34 -2.23 2.68 -14.27
CA ILE A 34 -0.86 2.92 -14.76
C ILE A 34 -0.69 4.35 -15.25
N TYR A 35 -1.47 4.78 -16.24
CA TYR A 35 -1.37 6.12 -16.81
C TYR A 35 -2.11 7.12 -15.91
N ASP A 36 -1.49 8.26 -15.58
CA ASP A 36 -1.94 9.26 -14.59
C ASP A 36 -1.83 8.77 -13.11
N GLY A 37 -2.04 7.47 -12.86
CA GLY A 37 -1.91 6.86 -11.53
C GLY A 37 -0.48 6.59 -11.07
N ILE A 38 0.37 6.01 -11.90
CA ILE A 38 1.79 5.74 -11.59
C ILE A 38 2.70 6.51 -12.55
N TRP A 39 2.46 6.34 -13.85
CA TRP A 39 3.21 6.97 -14.93
C TRP A 39 2.54 8.26 -15.40
N VAL A 40 3.30 9.35 -15.33
CA VAL A 40 2.92 10.69 -15.82
C VAL A 40 3.77 11.14 -17.01
N GLY A 41 4.89 10.46 -17.29
CA GLY A 41 5.83 10.80 -18.36
C GLY A 41 6.94 11.76 -17.92
N LYS A 42 8.13 11.64 -18.54
CA LYS A 42 9.36 12.35 -18.11
C LYS A 42 9.26 13.87 -18.19
N ASN A 43 8.47 14.38 -19.14
CA ASN A 43 8.30 15.82 -19.38
C ASN A 43 7.03 16.38 -18.71
N SER A 44 6.38 15.60 -17.83
CA SER A 44 5.19 16.05 -17.11
C SER A 44 5.51 17.19 -16.16
N SER A 45 4.56 18.11 -15.97
CA SER A 45 4.63 19.13 -14.91
C SER A 45 4.48 18.53 -13.51
N ILE A 46 4.00 17.28 -13.40
CA ILE A 46 3.91 16.56 -12.13
C ILE A 46 5.32 16.11 -11.72
N PRO A 47 5.79 16.42 -10.49
CA PRO A 47 7.09 15.97 -10.00
C PRO A 47 7.26 14.46 -10.10
N ASN A 48 8.27 14.01 -10.84
CA ASN A 48 8.45 12.61 -11.18
C ASN A 48 9.93 12.23 -11.24
N THR A 49 10.20 10.93 -11.08
CA THR A 49 11.51 10.31 -11.33
C THR A 49 11.36 9.37 -12.51
N ASN A 50 12.05 9.66 -13.62
CA ASN A 50 11.98 8.89 -14.86
C ASN A 50 10.55 8.70 -15.43
N GLY A 51 9.61 9.59 -15.11
CA GLY A 51 8.21 9.53 -15.53
C GLY A 51 7.25 8.93 -14.52
N ILE A 52 7.72 8.42 -13.38
CA ILE A 52 6.90 7.91 -12.28
C ILE A 52 6.71 9.01 -11.23
N ARG A 53 5.47 9.33 -10.87
CA ARG A 53 5.16 10.43 -9.94
C ARG A 53 5.72 10.19 -8.53
N ASN A 54 6.37 11.20 -7.96
CA ASN A 54 7.15 11.06 -6.72
C ASN A 54 6.28 10.89 -5.47
N ASP A 55 5.11 11.52 -5.46
CA ASP A 55 4.15 11.47 -4.35
C ASP A 55 3.60 10.06 -4.11
N ILE A 56 3.29 9.31 -5.17
CA ILE A 56 2.87 7.91 -5.04
C ILE A 56 4.03 7.02 -4.60
N VAL A 57 5.24 7.25 -5.11
CA VAL A 57 6.43 6.49 -4.67
C VAL A 57 6.68 6.68 -3.18
N GLU A 58 6.56 7.91 -2.69
CA GLU A 58 6.70 8.23 -1.26
C GLU A 58 5.59 7.56 -0.43
N ALA A 59 4.33 7.68 -0.85
CA ALA A 59 3.21 7.04 -0.17
C ALA A 59 3.38 5.51 -0.09
N LEU A 60 3.77 4.85 -1.19
CA LEU A 60 3.97 3.39 -1.22
C LEU A 60 5.16 2.92 -0.38
N ARG A 61 6.20 3.76 -0.20
CA ARG A 61 7.30 3.44 0.71
C ARG A 61 6.89 3.50 2.18
N ASN A 62 5.92 4.35 2.52
CA ASN A 62 5.48 4.61 3.88
C ASN A 62 4.45 3.60 4.42
N ILE A 63 3.89 2.74 3.57
CA ILE A 63 2.89 1.72 3.98
C ILE A 63 3.53 0.34 4.28
N ASN A 64 4.86 0.28 4.41
CA ASN A 64 5.63 -0.90 4.82
C ASN A 64 6.09 -0.80 6.27
#